data_AF-A0A530QGB6-F1
#
_entry.id   AF-A0A530QGB6-F1
#
_cell.length_a   1.000
_cell.length_b   1.000
_cell.length_c   1.000
_cell.angle_alpha   90.00
_cell.angle_beta   90.00
_cell.angle_gamma   90.00
#
_symmetry.space_group_name_H-M   'P 1'
#
loop_
_entity.id
_entity.type
_entity.pdbx_description
1 polymer ?
#
loop_
_entity_poly.entity_id
_entity_poly.type
_entity_poly.pdbx_seq_one_letter_code
_entity_poly.pdbx_strand_id
1 'polypeptide(L)'
;VLNGLEFAGKTISDIKIVTSGAGAAALACLNLLVSLGAKVENIWVTDRFGVAYKGRTDEMDRWKDPYVKDTDARTLADVIPGADVFLGLSAAGVLKPELLQHMAPKPLILA
;
A
#
# COMPACT_ATOMS: atom_id res chain seq x y z
N VAL A 1 -7.34 10.49 4.57
CA VAL A 1 -5.97 10.07 5.00
C VAL A 1 -5.35 11.10 5.93
N LEU A 2 -5.14 12.35 5.51
CA LEU A 2 -4.46 13.39 6.32
C LEU A 2 -5.01 13.53 7.75
N ASN A 3 -6.31 13.74 7.93
CA ASN A 3 -6.91 13.85 9.28
C ASN A 3 -6.69 12.59 10.14
N GLY A 4 -6.67 11.41 9.52
CA GLY A 4 -6.41 10.15 10.22
C GLY A 4 -4.95 10.04 10.66
N LEU A 5 -4.01 10.52 9.83
CA LEU A 5 -2.59 10.60 10.19
C LEU A 5 -2.35 11.63 11.28
N GLU A 6 -2.98 12.79 11.19
CA GLU A 6 -2.93 13.84 12.22
C GLU A 6 -3.40 13.30 13.57
N PHE A 7 -4.56 12.62 13.61
CA PHE A 7 -5.07 11.98 14.82
C PHE A 7 -4.14 10.87 15.35
N ALA A 8 -3.46 10.15 14.46
CA ALA A 8 -2.48 9.14 14.83
C ALA A 8 -1.12 9.72 15.26
N GLY A 9 -0.89 11.02 15.05
CA GLY A 9 0.40 11.69 15.30
C GLY A 9 1.48 11.31 14.29
N LYS A 10 1.11 11.10 13.01
CA LYS A 10 2.00 10.63 11.95
C LYS A 10 2.11 11.64 10.81
N THR A 11 3.29 11.74 10.20
CA THR A 11 3.55 12.60 9.04
C THR A 11 3.46 11.79 7.75
N ILE A 12 2.77 12.30 6.72
CA ILE A 12 2.55 11.59 5.45
C ILE A 12 3.86 11.19 4.73
N SER A 13 4.94 11.94 4.93
CA SER A 13 6.26 11.66 4.34
C SER A 13 6.97 10.45 4.94
N ASP A 14 6.58 10.02 6.14
CA ASP A 14 7.34 9.04 6.94
C ASP A 14 6.59 7.71 7.09
N ILE A 15 5.32 7.67 6.66
CA ILE A 15 4.46 6.51 6.81
C ILE A 15 4.69 5.46 5.73
N LYS A 16 4.51 4.19 6.10
CA LYS A 16 4.42 3.08 5.17
C LYS A 16 2.97 2.87 4.71
N ILE A 17 2.76 2.88 3.40
CA ILE A 17 1.45 2.68 2.77
C ILE A 17 1.48 1.33 2.05
N VAL A 18 0.49 0.47 2.33
CA VAL A 18 0.30 -0.80 1.63
C VAL A 18 -1.07 -0.78 0.96
N THR A 19 -1.13 -1.09 -0.33
CA THR A 19 -2.40 -1.17 -1.07
C THR A 19 -2.75 -2.60 -1.42
N SER A 20 -4.05 -2.89 -1.43
CA SER A 20 -4.62 -4.08 -2.05
C SER A 20 -5.47 -3.64 -3.24
N GLY A 21 -5.02 -3.98 -4.44
CA GLY A 21 -5.52 -3.47 -5.70
C GLY A 21 -4.48 -2.57 -6.38
N ALA A 22 -4.37 -2.73 -7.70
CA ALA A 22 -3.47 -1.98 -8.57
C ALA A 22 -4.18 -1.52 -9.86
N GLY A 23 -5.50 -1.35 -9.79
CA GLY A 23 -6.31 -0.79 -10.87
C GLY A 23 -6.36 0.73 -10.84
N ALA A 24 -7.15 1.33 -11.74
CA ALA A 24 -7.25 2.78 -11.92
C ALA A 24 -7.56 3.53 -10.62
N ALA A 25 -8.53 3.06 -9.82
CA ALA A 25 -8.88 3.71 -8.55
C ALA A 25 -7.72 3.69 -7.55
N ALA A 26 -7.03 2.55 -7.42
CA ALA A 26 -5.92 2.41 -6.49
C ALA A 26 -4.75 3.33 -6.87
N LEU A 27 -4.36 3.32 -8.14
CA LEU A 27 -3.27 4.16 -8.65
C LEU A 27 -3.63 5.64 -8.59
N ALA A 28 -4.88 6.02 -8.85
CA ALA A 28 -5.34 7.40 -8.70
C ALA A 28 -5.26 7.88 -7.25
N CYS A 29 -5.72 7.06 -6.28
CA CYS A 29 -5.60 7.37 -4.87
C CYS A 29 -4.13 7.48 -4.44
N LEU A 30 -3.26 6.58 -4.88
CA LEU A 30 -1.83 6.63 -4.58
C LEU A 30 -1.17 7.89 -5.15
N ASN A 31 -1.43 8.21 -6.41
CA ASN A 31 -0.91 9.43 -7.04
C ASN A 31 -1.35 10.69 -6.29
N LEU A 32 -2.60 10.73 -5.82
CA LEU A 32 -3.09 11.81 -4.97
C LEU A 32 -2.32 11.87 -3.65
N LEU A 33 -2.10 10.74 -2.97
CA LEU A 33 -1.31 10.72 -1.73
C LEU A 33 0.14 11.17 -1.95
N VAL A 34 0.74 10.81 -3.09
CA VAL A 34 2.07 11.29 -3.49
C VAL A 34 2.06 12.81 -3.68
N SER A 35 1.06 13.36 -4.37
CA SER A 35 0.91 14.82 -4.53
C SER A 35 0.71 15.57 -3.20
N LEU A 36 0.21 14.88 -2.18
CA LEU A 36 0.02 15.40 -0.82
C LEU A 36 1.25 15.19 0.08
N GLY A 37 2.34 14.61 -0.43
CA GLY A 37 3.62 14.46 0.27
C GLY A 37 3.99 13.03 0.68
N ALA A 38 3.20 12.02 0.30
CA ALA A 38 3.63 10.63 0.48
C ALA A 38 4.82 10.31 -0.41
N LYS A 39 5.79 9.59 0.14
CA LYS A 39 6.99 9.18 -0.58
C LYS A 39 6.76 7.86 -1.33
N VAL A 40 7.10 7.83 -2.62
CA VAL A 40 6.91 6.66 -3.48
C VAL A 40 7.68 5.45 -2.94
N GLU A 41 8.87 5.68 -2.38
CA GLU A 41 9.68 4.65 -1.71
C GLU A 41 8.95 3.95 -0.56
N ASN A 42 7.99 4.60 0.09
CA ASN A 42 7.22 4.06 1.22
C ASN A 42 5.90 3.38 0.82
N ILE A 43 5.55 3.40 -0.47
CA ILE A 43 4.30 2.82 -0.99
C ILE A 43 4.55 1.43 -1.55
N TRP A 44 3.76 0.45 -1.09
CA TRP A 44 3.81 -0.94 -1.52
C TRP A 44 2.49 -1.32 -2.18
N VAL A 45 2.55 -1.65 -3.47
CA VAL A 45 1.38 -2.05 -4.25
C VAL A 45 1.28 -3.56 -4.27
N THR A 46 0.11 -4.09 -3.90
CA THR A 46 -0.23 -5.51 -4.07
C THR A 46 -1.51 -5.66 -4.89
N ASP A 47 -1.60 -6.71 -5.69
CA ASP A 47 -2.81 -7.09 -6.42
C ASP A 47 -3.02 -8.61 -6.34
N ARG A 48 -3.84 -9.18 -7.23
CA ARG A 48 -4.17 -10.61 -7.21
C ARG A 48 -2.97 -11.54 -7.43
N PHE A 49 -1.87 -11.04 -7.99
CA PHE A 49 -0.61 -11.78 -8.13
C PHE A 49 0.41 -11.41 -7.05
N GLY A 50 0.01 -10.61 -6.06
CA GLY A 50 0.85 -10.20 -4.94
C GLY A 50 1.57 -8.88 -5.19
N VAL A 51 2.78 -8.74 -4.66
CA VAL A 51 3.54 -7.48 -4.67
C VAL A 51 3.93 -7.09 -6.10
N ALA A 52 3.89 -5.79 -6.41
CA ALA A 52 4.50 -5.25 -7.63
C ALA A 52 6.02 -5.15 -7.44
N TYR A 53 6.75 -6.16 -7.90
CA TYR A 53 8.21 -6.25 -7.77
C TYR A 53 8.92 -6.25 -9.13
N LYS A 54 10.20 -5.89 -9.11
CA LYS A 54 11.04 -5.80 -10.31
C LYS A 54 11.22 -7.17 -10.95
N GLY A 55 10.92 -7.26 -12.25
CA GLY A 55 10.98 -8.52 -13.01
C GLY A 55 9.70 -9.34 -12.99
N ARG A 56 8.66 -8.92 -12.25
CA ARG A 56 7.31 -9.48 -12.39
C ARG A 56 6.76 -9.18 -13.78
N THR A 57 6.10 -10.16 -14.41
CA THR A 57 5.45 -9.99 -15.73
C THR A 57 3.93 -9.95 -15.65
N ASP A 58 3.33 -10.59 -14.64
CA ASP A 58 1.88 -10.73 -14.52
C ASP A 58 1.18 -9.39 -14.25
N GLU A 59 0.31 -8.98 -15.18
CA GLU A 59 -0.47 -7.74 -15.12
C GLU A 59 0.38 -6.50 -14.77
N MET A 60 1.61 -6.43 -15.27
CA MET A 60 2.43 -5.24 -15.13
C MET A 60 2.17 -4.28 -16.29
N ASP A 61 2.00 -3.00 -15.96
CA ASP A 61 1.82 -1.93 -16.92
C ASP A 61 2.60 -0.69 -16.46
N ARG A 62 2.74 0.27 -17.39
CA ARG A 62 3.48 1.51 -17.16
C ARG A 62 2.98 2.35 -15.98
N TRP A 63 1.75 2.14 -15.53
CA TRP A 63 1.15 2.90 -14.44
C TRP A 63 1.56 2.33 -13.07
N LYS A 64 1.93 1.05 -13.02
CA LYS A 64 2.50 0.41 -11.81
C LYS A 64 3.99 0.68 -11.66
N ASP A 65 4.71 0.95 -12.76
CA ASP A 65 6.17 1.17 -12.77
C ASP A 65 6.70 2.09 -11.66
N PRO A 66 6.07 3.25 -11.35
CA PRO A 66 6.56 4.12 -10.26
C PRO A 66 6.59 3.43 -8.89
N TYR A 67 5.72 2.44 -8.68
CA TYR A 67 5.52 1.77 -7.39
C TYR A 67 6.22 0.42 -7.30
N VAL A 68 6.89 -0.02 -8.37
CA VAL A 68 7.62 -1.29 -8.40
C VAL A 68 8.79 -1.27 -7.42
N LYS A 69 8.95 -2.36 -6.65
CA LYS A 69 10.04 -2.52 -5.68
C LYS A 69 11.07 -3.54 -6.13
N ASP A 70 12.34 -3.22 -5.91
CA ASP A 70 13.42 -4.22 -5.98
C ASP A 70 13.44 -4.97 -4.64
N THR A 71 12.75 -6.13 -4.59
CA THR A 71 12.44 -6.83 -3.33
C THR A 71 12.13 -8.31 -3.56
N ASP A 72 12.35 -9.12 -2.54
CA ASP A 72 11.95 -10.53 -2.48
C ASP A 72 10.52 -10.76 -1.95
N ALA A 73 9.83 -9.71 -1.50
CA ALA A 73 8.44 -9.81 -1.08
C ALA A 73 7.54 -10.26 -2.25
N ARG A 74 6.59 -11.17 -1.97
CA ARG A 74 5.67 -11.73 -2.98
C ARG A 74 4.22 -11.55 -2.59
N THR A 75 3.88 -11.54 -1.32
CA THR A 75 2.50 -11.54 -0.83
C THR A 75 2.17 -10.28 -0.05
N LEU A 76 0.88 -10.03 0.19
CA LEU A 76 0.44 -8.98 1.11
C LEU A 76 1.03 -9.16 2.52
N ALA A 77 1.11 -10.41 2.99
CA ALA A 77 1.65 -10.73 4.31
C ALA A 77 3.13 -10.33 4.47
N ASP A 78 3.90 -10.31 3.38
CA ASP A 78 5.31 -9.90 3.42
C ASP A 78 5.47 -8.39 3.62
N VAL A 79 4.50 -7.60 3.15
CA VAL A 79 4.60 -6.12 3.13
C VAL A 79 3.72 -5.43 4.15
N ILE A 80 2.70 -6.11 4.70
CA ILE A 80 1.83 -5.53 5.74
C ILE A 80 2.54 -5.20 7.06
N PRO A 81 3.62 -5.88 7.50
CA PRO A 81 4.25 -5.58 8.79
C PRO A 81 4.73 -4.13 8.86
N GLY A 82 4.34 -3.42 9.91
CA GLY A 82 4.66 -2.00 10.12
C GLY A 82 3.94 -1.04 9.15
N ALA A 83 2.91 -1.46 8.42
CA ALA A 83 2.13 -0.55 7.61
C ALA A 83 1.33 0.43 8.49
N ASP A 84 1.42 1.72 8.20
CA ASP A 84 0.66 2.78 8.86
C ASP A 84 -0.69 3.00 8.20
N VAL A 85 -0.75 2.79 6.89
CA VAL A 85 -1.96 2.90 6.09
C VAL A 85 -2.13 1.64 5.28
N PHE A 86 -3.29 0.98 5.41
CA PHE A 86 -3.77 0.02 4.45
C PHE A 86 -4.85 0.65 3.58
N LEU A 87 -4.70 0.54 2.27
CA LEU A 87 -5.61 1.07 1.27
C LEU A 87 -6.17 -0.07 0.40
N GLY A 88 -7.36 -0.55 0.73
CA GLY A 88 -8.08 -1.61 0.01
C GLY A 88 -8.99 -1.05 -1.08
N LEU A 89 -8.70 -1.41 -2.34
CA LEU A 89 -9.54 -1.15 -3.52
C LEU A 89 -9.60 -2.41 -4.40
N SER A 90 -9.70 -3.57 -3.76
CA SER A 90 -9.74 -4.89 -4.39
C SER A 90 -11.01 -5.65 -4.00
N ALA A 91 -10.97 -6.99 -4.06
CA ALA A 91 -12.02 -7.83 -3.52
C ALA A 91 -12.16 -7.68 -1.99
N ALA A 92 -13.34 -8.00 -1.48
CA ALA A 92 -13.65 -8.00 -0.05
C ALA A 92 -12.85 -9.07 0.71
N GLY A 93 -12.51 -8.78 1.97
CA GLY A 93 -11.87 -9.75 2.87
C GLY A 93 -10.42 -10.09 2.54
N VAL A 94 -9.72 -9.24 1.78
CA VAL A 94 -8.29 -9.44 1.44
C VAL A 94 -7.39 -9.20 2.66
N LEU A 95 -7.63 -8.12 3.41
CA LEU A 95 -6.92 -7.90 4.68
C LEU A 95 -7.54 -8.82 5.75
N LYS A 96 -6.84 -9.91 6.08
CA LYS A 96 -7.27 -10.84 7.12
C LYS A 96 -7.04 -10.29 8.53
N PRO A 97 -7.88 -10.61 9.51
CA PRO A 97 -7.69 -10.20 10.90
C PRO A 97 -6.29 -10.50 11.44
N GLU A 98 -5.72 -11.65 11.07
CA GLU A 98 -4.38 -12.08 11.49
C GLU A 98 -3.25 -11.14 11.00
N LEU A 99 -3.49 -10.36 9.94
CA LEU A 99 -2.52 -9.39 9.43
C LEU A 99 -2.57 -8.05 10.19
N LEU A 100 -3.69 -7.75 10.84
CA LEU A 100 -3.91 -6.48 11.55
C LEU A 100 -2.93 -6.29 12.71
N GLN A 101 -2.64 -7.37 13.44
CA GLN A 101 -1.71 -7.36 14.58
C GLN A 101 -0.26 -7.02 14.18
N HIS A 102 0.09 -7.16 12.90
CA HIS A 102 1.43 -6.87 12.39
C HIS A 102 1.57 -5.44 11.87
N MET A 103 0.47 -4.68 11.74
CA MET A 103 0.50 -3.29 11.31
C MET A 103 1.16 -2.37 12.36
N ALA A 104 1.52 -1.16 11.95
CA ALA A 104 2.07 -0.16 12.86
C ALA A 104 1.04 0.25 13.94
N PRO A 105 1.48 0.75 15.11
CA PRO A 105 0.58 1.28 16.13
C PRO A 105 -0.33 2.37 15.56
N LYS A 106 -1.62 2.36 15.93
CA LYS A 106 -2.64 3.28 15.39
C LYS A 106 -2.65 3.28 13.85
N PRO A 107 -2.90 2.13 13.19
CA PRO A 107 -2.94 2.07 11.74
C PRO A 107 -4.24 2.70 11.23
N LEU A 108 -4.20 3.26 10.02
CA LEU A 108 -5.38 3.69 9.28
C LEU A 108 -5.74 2.62 8.26
N ILE A 109 -6.94 2.06 8.35
CA ILE A 109 -7.45 1.05 7.43
C ILE A 109 -8.60 1.65 6.64
N LEU A 110 -8.44 1.68 5.32
CA LEU A 110 -9.45 2.15 4.36
C LEU A 110 -9.78 0.94 3.48
N ALA A 111 -10.93 0.28 3.69
CA ALA A 111 -11.25 -1.01 3.09
C ALA A 111 -12.70 -1.09 2.62
#